data_AF-A0A069B2W4-F1
#
_entry.id   AF-A0A069B2W4-F1
#
_cell.length_a   1.000
_cell.length_b   1.000
_cell.length_c   1.000
_cell.angle_alpha   90.00
_cell.angle_beta   90.00
_cell.angle_gamma   90.00
#
_symmetry.space_group_name_H-M   'P 1'
#
loop_
_entity.id
_entity.type
_entity.pdbx_description
1 polymer ?
#
loop_
_entity_poly.entity_id
_entity_poly.type
_entity_poly.pdbx_seq_one_letter_code
_entity_poly.pdbx_strand_id
1 'polypeptide(L)'
;MATSGKKHWPPMGRTQWPLTNRSYDQVLAEMQEAKAVSHRALTGKAHPWVRWAETDLGLYMIERSVVGASTPMAYRLALDPGELERVAGEDLHAVTPEWGSTLAVLAAAAPDAWEMRPTLALDAHIKYKDRLASRYLKNRYEPDFDDAEKLLLLMIEADFNTNRLYLPRTQPGHEGPCLRARIVTTYHSLKALRRILDRHPGLDTAGTRSIRGILADPAAKRLCSRDGKMVRNRSVHYQMDDPSIIPDFNKPMFGIIEAVAPSFTWETLDTDLRSVEDQLADALGSWGK
;
A
#
# COMPACT_ATOMS: atom_id res chain seq x y z
N MET A 1 -38.09 27.26 -4.95
CA MET A 1 -36.90 27.00 -5.76
C MET A 1 -35.70 27.02 -4.84
N ALA A 2 -35.16 25.84 -4.51
CA ALA A 2 -33.95 25.72 -3.70
C ALA A 2 -32.92 24.97 -4.55
N THR A 3 -31.86 25.69 -4.92
CA THR A 3 -30.78 25.22 -5.78
C THR A 3 -29.94 24.15 -5.09
N SER A 4 -29.68 23.08 -5.84
CA SER A 4 -28.76 21.98 -5.57
C SER A 4 -27.42 22.47 -4.98
N GLY A 5 -27.24 22.25 -3.67
CA GLY A 5 -25.94 22.34 -3.03
C GLY A 5 -25.18 21.04 -3.26
N LYS A 6 -24.38 20.97 -4.33
CA LYS A 6 -23.33 19.95 -4.47
C LYS A 6 -22.42 20.04 -3.25
N LYS A 7 -22.61 19.14 -2.27
CA LYS A 7 -21.64 18.94 -1.18
C LYS A 7 -20.37 18.37 -1.82
N HIS A 8 -19.48 19.27 -2.21
CA HIS A 8 -18.11 18.94 -2.54
C HIS A 8 -17.44 18.52 -1.23
N TRP A 9 -17.19 17.23 -1.08
CA TRP A 9 -16.38 16.73 0.03
C TRP A 9 -14.99 17.39 -0.05
N PRO A 10 -14.44 17.93 1.05
CA PRO A 10 -13.04 18.33 1.05
C PRO A 10 -12.21 17.08 0.71
N PRO A 11 -11.20 17.19 -0.17
CA PRO A 11 -10.37 16.05 -0.54
C PRO A 11 -9.77 15.48 0.74
N MET A 12 -10.14 14.26 1.11
CA MET A 12 -9.42 13.51 2.14
C MET A 12 -7.94 13.54 1.75
N GLY A 13 -7.13 14.16 2.61
CA GLY A 13 -5.76 14.55 2.30
C GLY A 13 -4.96 13.37 1.76
N ARG A 14 -4.35 13.56 0.59
CA ARG A 14 -3.15 12.89 0.04
C ARG A 14 -2.94 11.39 0.30
N THR A 15 -3.98 10.60 0.59
CA THR A 15 -3.91 9.13 0.68
C THR A 15 -4.22 8.44 -0.65
N GLN A 16 -4.32 9.23 -1.73
CA GLN A 16 -4.37 8.65 -3.07
C GLN A 16 -3.05 7.92 -3.31
N TRP A 17 -3.16 6.65 -3.71
CA TRP A 17 -2.05 5.95 -4.35
C TRP A 17 -1.38 6.92 -5.33
N PRO A 18 -0.06 7.13 -5.24
CA PRO A 18 0.64 8.27 -5.84
C PRO A 18 0.51 8.38 -7.37
N LEU A 19 -0.11 7.41 -8.03
CA LEU A 19 -0.20 7.28 -9.48
C LEU A 19 -1.50 7.82 -10.10
N THR A 20 -2.45 8.36 -9.33
CA THR A 20 -3.72 8.87 -9.91
C THR A 20 -3.56 10.21 -10.62
N ASN A 21 -2.67 11.10 -10.13
CA ASN A 21 -2.38 12.40 -10.75
C ASN A 21 -0.88 12.75 -10.87
N ARG A 22 0.03 12.01 -10.21
CA ARG A 22 1.48 12.25 -10.35
C ARG A 22 2.07 11.38 -11.46
N SER A 23 3.01 11.95 -12.20
CA SER A 23 3.85 11.18 -13.11
C SER A 23 4.74 10.23 -12.32
N TYR A 24 5.17 9.14 -12.97
CA TYR A 24 6.01 8.15 -12.33
C TYR A 24 7.39 8.73 -11.93
N ASP A 25 7.95 9.61 -12.76
CA ASP A 25 9.23 10.28 -12.46
C ASP A 25 9.09 11.23 -11.25
N GLN A 26 7.94 11.87 -11.07
CA GLN A 26 7.67 12.65 -9.85
C GLN A 26 7.66 11.75 -8.60
N VAL A 27 7.07 10.56 -8.67
CA VAL A 27 7.07 9.61 -7.55
C VAL A 27 8.50 9.21 -7.17
N LEU A 28 9.34 8.88 -8.15
CA LEU A 28 10.74 8.53 -7.89
C LEU A 28 11.55 9.70 -7.31
N ALA A 29 11.33 10.92 -7.83
CA ALA A 29 11.97 12.12 -7.33
C ALA A 29 11.61 12.40 -5.86
N GLU A 30 10.33 12.32 -5.52
CA GLU A 30 9.85 12.50 -4.15
C GLU A 30 10.37 11.40 -3.20
N MET A 31 10.48 10.16 -3.68
CA MET A 31 11.04 9.05 -2.89
C MET A 31 12.54 9.26 -2.61
N GLN A 32 13.28 9.75 -3.61
CA GLN A 32 14.68 10.10 -3.48
C GLN A 32 14.88 11.27 -2.50
N GLU A 33 14.01 12.28 -2.57
CA GLU A 33 14.01 13.40 -1.63
C GLU A 33 13.75 12.92 -0.20
N ALA A 34 12.71 12.10 0.01
CA ALA A 34 12.38 11.55 1.32
C ALA A 34 13.57 10.80 1.93
N LYS A 35 14.26 9.97 1.14
CA LYS A 35 15.48 9.27 1.55
C LYS A 35 16.60 10.24 1.91
N ALA A 36 16.87 11.24 1.07
CA ALA A 36 17.94 12.21 1.31
C ALA A 36 17.70 13.00 2.60
N VAL A 37 16.44 13.35 2.88
CA VAL A 37 16.08 14.03 4.12
C VAL A 37 16.23 13.09 5.32
N SER A 38 15.73 11.84 5.24
CA SER A 38 15.93 10.83 6.32
C SER A 38 17.41 10.67 6.66
N HIS A 39 18.26 10.52 5.63
CA HIS A 39 19.69 10.34 5.79
C HIS A 39 20.36 11.53 6.49
N ARG A 40 20.07 12.76 6.03
CA ARG A 40 20.63 13.99 6.64
C ARG A 40 20.23 14.17 8.09
N ALA A 41 19.00 13.77 8.43
CA ALA A 41 18.47 13.93 9.78
C ALA A 41 19.08 12.88 10.75
N LEU A 42 19.23 11.63 10.30
CA LEU A 42 19.56 10.50 11.17
C LEU A 42 21.05 10.10 11.17
N THR A 43 21.87 10.61 10.24
CA THR A 43 23.28 10.20 10.08
C THR A 43 24.26 11.38 10.12
N GLY A 44 25.56 11.09 10.20
CA GLY A 44 26.63 12.09 10.25
C GLY A 44 26.85 12.74 11.62
N LYS A 45 26.00 12.45 12.59
CA LYS A 45 26.06 12.94 13.98
C LYS A 45 26.89 12.02 14.90
N ALA A 46 27.20 10.79 14.48
CA ALA A 46 27.95 9.85 15.31
C ALA A 46 29.47 10.10 15.22
N HIS A 47 30.17 9.76 16.31
CA HIS A 47 31.64 9.83 16.37
C HIS A 47 32.26 8.92 15.29
N PRO A 48 33.38 9.31 14.63
CA PRO A 48 33.94 8.56 13.49
C PRO A 48 34.11 7.04 13.69
N TRP A 49 34.54 6.61 14.88
CA TRP A 49 34.73 5.18 15.21
C TRP A 49 33.44 4.36 15.34
N VAL A 50 32.28 5.01 15.45
CA VAL A 50 30.96 4.35 15.57
C VAL A 50 30.02 4.68 14.40
N ARG A 51 30.48 5.41 13.37
CA ARG A 51 29.71 5.68 12.15
C ARG A 51 29.20 4.43 11.45
N TRP A 52 29.86 3.28 11.66
CA TRP A 52 29.40 2.02 11.09
C TRP A 52 28.04 1.56 11.65
N ALA A 53 27.63 2.05 12.82
CA ALA A 53 26.36 1.74 13.48
C ALA A 53 25.24 2.75 13.16
N GLU A 54 25.51 3.80 12.36
CA GLU A 54 24.46 4.74 11.94
C GLU A 54 23.40 4.05 11.07
N THR A 55 22.15 4.48 11.26
CA THR A 55 20.97 3.94 10.58
C THR A 55 20.03 5.07 10.21
N ASP A 56 19.36 4.94 9.06
CA ASP A 56 18.42 5.93 8.52
C ASP A 56 17.18 5.26 7.89
N LEU A 57 17.04 3.94 8.06
CA LEU A 57 15.92 3.14 7.55
C LEU A 57 15.45 2.16 8.61
N GLY A 58 14.31 2.47 9.25
CA GLY A 58 13.56 1.53 10.07
C GLY A 58 12.72 0.57 9.22
N LEU A 59 12.84 -0.73 9.48
CA LEU A 59 12.05 -1.80 8.88
C LEU A 59 11.08 -2.38 9.91
N TYR A 60 9.80 -2.49 9.52
CA TYR A 60 8.74 -3.11 10.30
C TYR A 60 8.48 -4.52 9.75
N MET A 61 8.50 -5.51 10.63
CA MET A 61 8.49 -6.92 10.26
C MET A 61 7.37 -7.67 10.98
N ILE A 62 6.63 -8.50 10.25
CA ILE A 62 5.85 -9.60 10.83
C ILE A 62 6.59 -10.88 10.48
N GLU A 63 6.90 -11.68 11.50
CA GLU A 63 7.75 -12.87 11.38
C GLU A 63 9.13 -12.55 10.76
N ARG A 64 9.33 -12.87 9.47
CA ARG A 64 10.57 -12.60 8.70
C ARG A 64 10.33 -11.72 7.46
N SER A 65 9.11 -11.23 7.27
CA SER A 65 8.69 -10.47 6.10
C SER A 65 8.55 -9.00 6.43
N VAL A 66 9.04 -8.13 5.54
CA VAL A 66 8.90 -6.67 5.68
C VAL A 66 7.44 -6.33 5.42
N VAL A 67 6.78 -5.67 6.36
CA VAL A 67 5.40 -5.15 6.23
C VAL A 67 5.37 -3.62 6.19
N GLY A 68 6.51 -2.98 6.38
CA GLY A 68 6.64 -1.53 6.24
C GLY A 68 8.09 -1.09 6.32
N ALA A 69 8.35 0.12 5.85
CA ALA A 69 9.61 0.81 6.05
C ALA A 69 9.36 2.31 6.25
N SER A 70 10.15 2.93 7.13
CA SER A 70 10.01 4.34 7.54
C SER A 70 9.99 5.32 6.35
N THR A 71 10.98 5.29 5.45
CA THR A 71 11.04 6.22 4.31
C THR A 71 9.84 6.09 3.36
N PRO A 72 9.48 4.89 2.84
CA PRO A 72 8.30 4.76 2.00
C PRO A 72 6.97 5.06 2.73
N MET A 73 6.91 4.78 4.05
CA MET A 73 5.71 5.10 4.84
C MET A 73 5.53 6.60 5.01
N ALA A 74 6.59 7.34 5.30
CA ALA A 74 6.56 8.80 5.39
C ALA A 74 6.10 9.42 4.07
N TYR A 75 6.62 8.90 2.94
CA TYR A 75 6.14 9.28 1.62
C TYR A 75 4.65 9.00 1.43
N ARG A 76 4.18 7.78 1.75
CA ARG A 76 2.79 7.36 1.58
C ARG A 76 1.80 8.16 2.43
N LEU A 77 2.19 8.49 3.66
CA LEU A 77 1.40 9.28 4.59
C LEU A 77 1.52 10.79 4.33
N ALA A 78 2.31 11.18 3.32
CA ALA A 78 2.64 12.57 3.02
C ALA A 78 3.14 13.36 4.24
N LEU A 79 3.87 12.67 5.13
CA LEU A 79 4.56 13.30 6.26
C LEU A 79 5.71 14.14 5.72
N ASP A 80 5.93 15.30 6.31
CA ASP A 80 7.08 16.13 5.95
C ASP A 80 8.37 15.35 6.27
N PRO A 81 9.20 15.02 5.27
CA PRO A 81 10.46 14.35 5.52
C PRO A 81 11.36 15.14 6.49
N GLY A 82 11.27 16.48 6.48
CA GLY A 82 12.04 17.37 7.35
C GLY A 82 11.68 17.23 8.83
N GLU A 83 10.54 16.63 9.15
CA GLU A 83 10.10 16.33 10.50
C GLU A 83 10.28 14.86 10.88
N LEU A 84 11.01 14.06 10.09
CA LEU A 84 11.23 12.63 10.39
C LEU A 84 11.88 12.37 11.75
N GLU A 85 12.68 13.30 12.29
CA GLU A 85 13.20 13.20 13.67
C GLU A 85 12.08 13.29 14.73
N ARG A 86 10.93 13.88 14.36
CA ARG A 86 9.67 13.97 15.11
C ARG A 86 8.60 13.01 14.59
N VAL A 87 8.91 12.09 13.67
CA VAL A 87 8.01 10.98 13.36
C VAL A 87 8.46 9.82 14.24
N ALA A 88 8.26 9.95 15.54
CA ALA A 88 8.45 8.84 16.45
C ALA A 88 7.32 7.83 16.27
N GLY A 89 7.51 6.61 16.78
CA GLY A 89 6.40 5.67 16.93
C GLY A 89 5.24 6.27 17.72
N GLU A 90 5.52 7.25 18.59
CA GLU A 90 4.54 8.02 19.35
C GLU A 90 3.71 8.97 18.47
N ASP A 91 4.28 9.62 17.45
CA ASP A 91 3.52 10.50 16.54
C ASP A 91 2.63 9.69 15.59
N LEU A 92 3.13 8.57 15.08
CA LEU A 92 2.30 7.60 14.35
C LEU A 92 1.20 7.01 15.25
N HIS A 93 1.53 6.77 16.53
CA HIS A 93 0.56 6.39 17.56
C HIS A 93 -0.32 7.55 18.01
N ALA A 94 -0.05 8.82 17.72
CA ALA A 94 -0.94 9.93 18.05
C ALA A 94 -1.94 10.19 16.91
N VAL A 95 -1.45 10.08 15.66
CA VAL A 95 -2.30 10.15 14.45
C VAL A 95 -3.33 9.01 14.43
N THR A 96 -2.95 7.81 14.89
CA THR A 96 -3.85 6.64 14.85
C THR A 96 -5.10 6.81 15.75
N PRO A 97 -4.99 7.20 17.03
CA PRO A 97 -6.09 7.61 17.90
C PRO A 97 -6.84 8.83 17.38
N GLU A 98 -6.20 9.83 16.78
CA GLU A 98 -6.90 10.99 16.22
C GLU A 98 -7.79 10.58 15.03
N TRP A 99 -7.28 9.73 14.15
CA TRP A 99 -8.06 9.12 13.06
C TRP A 99 -9.18 8.23 13.59
N GLY A 100 -8.88 7.39 14.59
CA GLY A 100 -9.87 6.56 15.28
C GLY A 100 -10.96 7.39 15.97
N SER A 101 -10.58 8.53 16.56
CA SER A 101 -11.50 9.46 17.24
C SER A 101 -12.36 10.23 16.23
N THR A 102 -11.82 10.57 15.06
CA THR A 102 -12.60 11.16 13.97
C THR A 102 -13.65 10.17 13.47
N LEU A 103 -13.26 8.91 13.26
CA LEU A 103 -14.20 7.82 12.91
C LEU A 103 -15.24 7.58 14.02
N ALA A 104 -14.83 7.69 15.28
CA ALA A 104 -15.72 7.61 16.44
C ALA A 104 -16.78 8.70 16.46
N VAL A 105 -16.40 9.95 16.18
CA VAL A 105 -17.33 11.08 16.08
C VAL A 105 -18.32 10.86 14.93
N LEU A 106 -17.85 10.33 13.79
CA LEU A 106 -18.72 9.99 12.66
C LEU A 106 -19.67 8.82 12.99
N ALA A 107 -19.22 7.83 13.75
CA ALA A 107 -20.06 6.73 14.24
C ALA A 107 -21.10 7.20 15.26
N ALA A 108 -20.72 8.11 16.18
CA ALA A 108 -21.63 8.72 17.14
C ALA A 108 -22.65 9.67 16.51
N ALA A 109 -22.36 10.22 15.33
CA ALA A 109 -23.29 11.01 14.53
C ALA A 109 -24.25 10.14 13.69
N ALA A 110 -24.08 8.82 13.67
CA ALA A 110 -25.03 7.91 13.06
C ALA A 110 -26.28 7.75 13.98
N PRO A 111 -27.49 7.58 13.40
CA PRO A 111 -28.73 7.49 14.19
C PRO A 111 -28.80 6.31 15.16
N ASP A 112 -27.95 5.30 14.97
CA ASP A 112 -27.91 4.10 15.78
C ASP A 112 -26.74 4.21 16.78
N ALA A 113 -27.06 4.17 18.07
CA ALA A 113 -26.06 4.19 19.14
C ALA A 113 -25.29 2.87 19.17
N TRP A 114 -24.05 2.88 18.70
CA TRP A 114 -23.15 1.73 18.78
C TRP A 114 -22.17 1.95 19.93
N GLU A 115 -22.01 0.95 20.81
CA GLU A 115 -20.88 0.92 21.74
C GLU A 115 -19.58 0.93 20.93
N MET A 116 -18.75 1.93 21.17
CA MET A 116 -17.38 1.97 20.66
C MET A 116 -16.56 0.86 21.30
N ARG A 117 -16.52 -0.30 20.64
CA ARG A 117 -15.56 -1.36 20.94
C ARG A 117 -14.31 -1.07 20.11
N PRO A 118 -13.08 -1.17 20.67
CA PRO A 118 -11.88 -1.19 19.85
C PRO A 118 -12.10 -2.25 18.78
N THR A 119 -12.06 -1.83 17.52
CA THR A 119 -12.64 -2.60 16.41
C THR A 119 -11.97 -3.95 16.26
N LEU A 120 -10.71 -4.09 16.69
CA LEU A 120 -9.92 -5.31 16.60
C LEU A 120 -8.93 -5.42 17.77
N ALA A 121 -8.95 -6.54 18.49
CA ALA A 121 -7.80 -6.99 19.28
C ALA A 121 -6.80 -7.65 18.32
N LEU A 122 -5.87 -6.86 17.80
CA LEU A 122 -4.84 -7.32 16.89
C LEU A 122 -3.76 -8.08 17.66
N ASP A 123 -3.84 -9.41 17.67
CA ASP A 123 -2.70 -10.24 18.05
C ASP A 123 -1.73 -10.30 16.87
N ALA A 124 -0.90 -9.27 16.68
CA ALA A 124 0.16 -9.26 15.68
C ALA A 124 1.44 -8.64 16.26
N HIS A 125 2.49 -9.46 16.34
CA HIS A 125 3.76 -9.05 16.92
C HIS A 125 4.67 -8.41 15.85
N ILE A 126 4.71 -7.08 15.83
CA ILE A 126 5.58 -6.32 14.92
C ILE A 126 6.99 -6.23 15.52
N LYS A 127 7.99 -6.68 14.77
CA LYS A 127 9.41 -6.52 15.11
C LYS A 127 10.02 -5.37 14.32
N TYR A 128 10.97 -4.69 14.95
CA TYR A 128 11.64 -3.51 14.39
C TYR A 128 13.11 -3.85 14.10
N LYS A 129 13.63 -3.38 12.97
CA LYS A 129 15.04 -3.48 12.61
C LYS A 129 15.52 -2.22 11.92
N ASP A 130 16.51 -1.57 12.49
CA ASP A 130 17.12 -0.39 11.88
C ASP A 130 18.30 -0.79 10.98
N ARG A 131 18.40 -0.11 9.85
CA ARG A 131 19.42 -0.33 8.82
C ARG A 131 19.89 1.01 8.28
N LEU A 132 21.05 0.98 7.63
CA LEU A 132 21.49 2.05 6.75
C LEU A 132 20.96 1.76 5.34
N ALA A 133 20.11 2.63 4.82
CA ALA A 133 19.42 2.52 3.53
C ALA A 133 20.40 2.20 2.41
N SER A 134 21.52 2.94 2.33
CA SER A 134 22.55 2.74 1.31
C SER A 134 23.15 1.32 1.31
N ARG A 135 23.37 0.74 2.50
CA ARG A 135 23.87 -0.64 2.62
C ARG A 135 22.78 -1.67 2.37
N TYR A 136 21.57 -1.42 2.88
CA TYR A 136 20.44 -2.32 2.73
C TYR A 136 20.02 -2.46 1.26
N LEU A 137 19.82 -1.33 0.57
CA LEU A 137 19.36 -1.29 -0.82
C LEU A 137 20.44 -1.74 -1.81
N LYS A 138 21.74 -1.59 -1.48
CA LYS A 138 22.83 -2.11 -2.32
C LYS A 138 22.72 -3.61 -2.56
N ASN A 139 22.29 -4.36 -1.55
CA ASN A 139 22.16 -5.83 -1.60
C ASN A 139 20.71 -6.28 -1.79
N ARG A 140 19.82 -5.40 -2.28
CA ARG A 140 18.39 -5.71 -2.45
C ARG A 140 17.95 -5.41 -3.87
N TYR A 141 17.09 -6.27 -4.41
CA TYR A 141 16.56 -6.20 -5.77
C TYR A 141 17.67 -6.24 -6.84
N GLU A 142 17.49 -5.57 -7.98
CA GLU A 142 18.53 -5.48 -9.02
C GLU A 142 19.60 -4.45 -8.67
N PRO A 143 20.89 -4.74 -8.91
CA PRO A 143 21.96 -3.77 -8.77
C PRO A 143 21.78 -2.51 -9.62
N ASP A 144 21.22 -2.66 -10.82
CA ASP A 144 21.02 -1.59 -11.81
C ASP A 144 19.86 -0.65 -11.47
N PHE A 145 18.99 -1.02 -10.52
CA PHE A 145 17.94 -0.12 -10.06
C PHE A 145 18.51 0.95 -9.14
N ASP A 146 18.05 2.18 -9.33
CA ASP A 146 18.39 3.26 -8.43
C ASP A 146 17.73 3.09 -7.04
N ASP A 147 18.19 3.84 -6.04
CA ASP A 147 17.68 3.71 -4.69
C ASP A 147 16.19 4.08 -4.56
N ALA A 148 15.67 4.95 -5.43
CA ALA A 148 14.25 5.33 -5.41
C ALA A 148 13.37 4.21 -5.95
N GLU A 149 13.78 3.54 -7.03
CA GLU A 149 13.15 2.33 -7.56
C GLU A 149 13.17 1.21 -6.51
N LYS A 150 14.29 1.03 -5.80
CA LYS A 150 14.40 0.03 -4.73
C LYS A 150 13.53 0.36 -3.51
N LEU A 151 13.40 1.64 -3.15
CA LEU A 151 12.48 2.07 -2.09
C LEU A 151 11.01 1.86 -2.49
N LEU A 152 10.68 2.09 -3.76
CA LEU A 152 9.36 1.80 -4.28
C LEU A 152 9.07 0.29 -4.28
N LEU A 153 10.05 -0.55 -4.66
CA LEU A 153 9.94 -2.01 -4.54
C LEU A 153 9.78 -2.46 -3.08
N LEU A 154 10.50 -1.84 -2.15
CA LEU A 154 10.35 -2.09 -0.72
C LEU A 154 8.95 -1.73 -0.21
N MET A 155 8.38 -0.63 -0.71
CA MET A 155 6.99 -0.25 -0.42
C MET A 155 6.00 -1.30 -0.95
N ILE A 156 6.22 -1.78 -2.18
CA ILE A 156 5.37 -2.79 -2.81
C ILE A 156 5.47 -4.14 -2.08
N GLU A 157 6.69 -4.56 -1.69
CA GLU A 157 6.92 -5.76 -0.88
C GLU A 157 6.19 -5.66 0.47
N ALA A 158 6.31 -4.52 1.14
CA ALA A 158 5.62 -4.23 2.39
C ALA A 158 4.09 -4.29 2.26
N ASP A 159 3.55 -3.71 1.20
CA ASP A 159 2.13 -3.70 0.89
C ASP A 159 1.58 -5.13 0.69
N PHE A 160 2.27 -5.96 -0.09
CA PHE A 160 1.85 -7.36 -0.30
C PHE A 160 1.94 -8.19 0.97
N ASN A 161 3.01 -8.03 1.76
CA ASN A 161 3.13 -8.71 3.04
C ASN A 161 2.08 -8.22 4.05
N THR A 162 1.69 -6.94 4.01
CA THR A 162 0.59 -6.41 4.85
C THR A 162 -0.74 -7.04 4.45
N ASN A 163 -1.05 -7.11 3.15
CA ASN A 163 -2.24 -7.79 2.65
C ASN A 163 -2.28 -9.27 3.04
N ARG A 164 -1.13 -9.96 3.07
CA ARG A 164 -1.03 -11.40 3.38
C ARG A 164 -1.02 -11.71 4.88
N LEU A 165 -0.31 -10.92 5.69
CA LEU A 165 0.00 -11.27 7.08
C LEU A 165 -0.81 -10.49 8.11
N TYR A 166 -1.22 -9.27 7.76
CA TYR A 166 -1.90 -8.36 8.68
C TYR A 166 -3.39 -8.28 8.39
N LEU A 167 -3.77 -7.97 7.15
CA LEU A 167 -5.16 -7.72 6.78
C LEU A 167 -6.14 -8.89 7.04
N PRO A 168 -5.75 -10.18 6.92
CA PRO A 168 -6.65 -11.27 7.28
C PRO A 168 -7.02 -11.29 8.77
N ARG A 169 -6.16 -10.74 9.64
CA ARG A 169 -6.45 -10.61 11.09
C ARG A 169 -7.49 -9.53 11.36
N THR A 170 -7.69 -8.60 10.42
CA THR A 170 -8.67 -7.52 10.51
C THR A 170 -9.95 -7.80 9.73
N GLN A 171 -9.98 -8.91 8.99
CA GLN A 171 -11.03 -9.21 8.02
C GLN A 171 -12.39 -9.58 8.61
N PRO A 172 -12.51 -10.35 9.72
CA PRO A 172 -13.81 -10.74 10.26
C PRO A 172 -14.69 -9.51 10.57
N GLY A 173 -15.86 -9.43 9.93
CA GLY A 173 -16.78 -8.29 10.05
C GLY A 173 -16.40 -7.05 9.22
N HIS A 174 -15.29 -7.11 8.47
CA HIS A 174 -14.76 -6.05 7.62
C HIS A 174 -14.30 -6.59 6.26
N GLU A 175 -14.95 -7.63 5.75
CA GLU A 175 -14.56 -8.34 4.52
C GLU A 175 -14.54 -7.40 3.32
N GLY A 176 -15.56 -6.54 3.20
CA GLY A 176 -15.68 -5.59 2.10
C GLY A 176 -14.54 -4.54 2.08
N PRO A 177 -14.30 -3.79 3.17
CA PRO A 177 -13.15 -2.90 3.29
C PRO A 177 -11.81 -3.60 3.04
N CYS A 178 -11.61 -4.81 3.59
CA CYS A 178 -10.38 -5.57 3.38
C CYS A 178 -10.18 -5.93 1.90
N LEU A 179 -11.21 -6.43 1.21
CA LEU A 179 -11.08 -6.71 -0.23
C LEU A 179 -10.77 -5.44 -1.02
N ARG A 180 -11.44 -4.32 -0.73
CA ARG A 180 -11.16 -3.04 -1.40
C ARG A 180 -9.71 -2.61 -1.23
N ALA A 181 -9.16 -2.71 -0.03
CA ALA A 181 -7.76 -2.40 0.23
C ALA A 181 -6.83 -3.29 -0.62
N ARG A 182 -7.10 -4.60 -0.67
CA ARG A 182 -6.35 -5.58 -1.48
C ARG A 182 -6.40 -5.26 -2.97
N ILE A 183 -7.59 -5.00 -3.51
CA ILE A 183 -7.79 -4.62 -4.92
C ILE A 183 -6.95 -3.41 -5.28
N VAL A 184 -7.08 -2.33 -4.50
CA VAL A 184 -6.41 -1.06 -4.79
C VAL A 184 -4.89 -1.24 -4.74
N THR A 185 -4.39 -1.84 -3.65
CA THR A 185 -2.96 -2.11 -3.46
C THR A 185 -2.41 -2.98 -4.58
N THR A 186 -3.02 -4.13 -4.85
CA THR A 186 -2.54 -5.08 -5.87
C THR A 186 -2.58 -4.48 -7.27
N TYR A 187 -3.65 -3.78 -7.64
CA TYR A 187 -3.74 -3.12 -8.95
C TYR A 187 -2.61 -2.11 -9.16
N HIS A 188 -2.39 -1.22 -8.18
CA HIS A 188 -1.37 -0.19 -8.33
C HIS A 188 0.05 -0.73 -8.24
N SER A 189 0.31 -1.71 -7.38
CA SER A 189 1.58 -2.43 -7.31
C SER A 189 1.92 -3.13 -8.64
N LEU A 190 0.98 -3.85 -9.26
CA LEU A 190 1.18 -4.48 -10.57
C LEU A 190 1.54 -3.45 -11.65
N LYS A 191 0.84 -2.31 -11.67
CA LYS A 191 1.13 -1.21 -12.61
C LYS A 191 2.50 -0.57 -12.35
N ALA A 192 2.91 -0.42 -11.09
CA ALA A 192 4.22 0.11 -10.73
C ALA A 192 5.34 -0.86 -11.11
N LEU A 193 5.21 -2.15 -10.78
CA LEU A 193 6.19 -3.19 -11.15
C LEU A 193 6.40 -3.27 -12.66
N ARG A 194 5.31 -3.21 -13.45
CA ARG A 194 5.40 -3.13 -14.90
C ARG A 194 6.23 -1.93 -15.35
N ARG A 195 5.94 -0.73 -14.82
CA ARG A 195 6.66 0.50 -15.17
C ARG A 195 8.14 0.46 -14.81
N ILE A 196 8.50 -0.11 -13.65
CA ILE A 196 9.90 -0.34 -13.26
C ILE A 196 10.58 -1.20 -14.33
N LEU A 197 10.01 -2.37 -14.62
CA LEU A 197 10.63 -3.32 -15.54
C LEU A 197 10.69 -2.83 -17.00
N ASP A 198 9.70 -2.03 -17.43
CA ASP A 198 9.67 -1.45 -18.79
C ASP A 198 10.76 -0.39 -19.00
N ARG A 199 11.25 0.26 -17.92
CA ARG A 199 12.42 1.18 -17.98
C ARG A 199 13.74 0.44 -18.16
N HIS A 200 13.75 -0.85 -17.84
CA HIS A 200 14.93 -1.71 -17.88
C HIS A 200 14.70 -2.92 -18.80
N PRO A 201 14.38 -2.72 -20.09
CA PRO A 201 13.94 -3.80 -20.98
C PRO A 201 15.03 -4.85 -21.24
N GLY A 202 16.30 -4.47 -21.14
CA GLY A 202 17.45 -5.36 -21.35
C GLY A 202 17.88 -6.18 -20.13
N LEU A 203 17.37 -5.89 -18.93
CA LEU A 203 17.73 -6.66 -17.73
C LEU A 203 17.03 -8.00 -17.76
N ASP A 204 17.79 -9.11 -17.78
CA ASP A 204 17.27 -10.47 -17.79
C ASP A 204 17.94 -11.35 -16.72
N THR A 205 17.60 -11.04 -15.48
CA THR A 205 18.05 -11.73 -14.26
C THR A 205 16.98 -12.69 -13.75
N ALA A 206 17.32 -13.56 -12.81
CA ALA A 206 16.33 -14.45 -12.19
C ALA A 206 15.18 -13.66 -11.51
N GLY A 207 15.51 -12.56 -10.80
CA GLY A 207 14.52 -11.70 -10.14
C GLY A 207 13.58 -11.02 -11.12
N THR A 208 14.12 -10.34 -12.14
CA THR A 208 13.31 -9.70 -13.19
C THR A 208 12.47 -10.71 -13.98
N ARG A 209 13.00 -11.90 -14.31
CA ARG A 209 12.21 -12.97 -14.94
C ARG A 209 11.06 -13.45 -14.07
N SER A 210 11.30 -13.65 -12.77
CA SER A 210 10.27 -14.08 -11.83
C SER A 210 9.10 -13.10 -11.81
N ILE A 211 9.38 -11.80 -11.63
CA ILE A 211 8.33 -10.78 -11.62
C ILE A 211 7.66 -10.63 -12.99
N ARG A 212 8.41 -10.66 -14.11
CA ARG A 212 7.80 -10.64 -15.45
C ARG A 212 6.88 -11.83 -15.68
N GLY A 213 7.25 -13.01 -15.19
CA GLY A 213 6.42 -14.22 -15.22
C GLY A 213 5.09 -14.01 -14.51
N ILE A 214 5.13 -13.52 -13.27
CA ILE A 214 3.90 -13.23 -12.49
C ILE A 214 3.06 -12.15 -13.16
N LEU A 215 3.69 -11.09 -13.67
CA LEU A 215 3.00 -10.04 -14.43
C LEU A 215 2.40 -10.55 -15.76
N ALA A 216 2.90 -11.66 -16.31
CA ALA A 216 2.38 -12.29 -17.52
C ALA A 216 1.29 -13.33 -17.23
N ASP A 217 1.10 -13.71 -15.97
CA ASP A 217 0.09 -14.67 -15.51
C ASP A 217 -1.34 -14.20 -15.84
N PRO A 218 -2.26 -15.12 -16.22
CA PRO A 218 -3.64 -14.78 -16.49
C PRO A 218 -4.35 -14.03 -15.35
N ALA A 219 -4.10 -14.37 -14.09
CA ALA A 219 -4.71 -13.69 -12.94
C ALA A 219 -4.25 -12.23 -12.86
N ALA A 220 -2.94 -11.98 -12.94
CA ALA A 220 -2.39 -10.62 -12.95
C ALA A 220 -2.91 -9.78 -14.13
N LYS A 221 -3.02 -10.40 -15.31
CA LYS A 221 -3.60 -9.77 -16.51
C LYS A 221 -5.09 -9.43 -16.34
N ARG A 222 -5.89 -10.32 -15.75
CA ARG A 222 -7.30 -10.06 -15.44
C ARG A 222 -7.44 -8.91 -14.45
N LEU A 223 -6.66 -8.89 -13.36
CA LEU A 223 -6.68 -7.81 -12.37
C LEU A 223 -6.32 -6.45 -13.00
N CYS A 224 -5.42 -6.42 -13.99
CA CYS A 224 -5.03 -5.20 -14.71
C CYS A 224 -5.90 -4.87 -15.95
N SER A 225 -6.94 -5.66 -16.22
CA SER A 225 -7.82 -5.49 -17.38
C SER A 225 -8.73 -4.25 -17.24
N ARG A 226 -9.58 -4.01 -18.25
CA ARG A 226 -10.63 -2.97 -18.19
C ARG A 226 -11.56 -3.21 -17.00
N ASP A 227 -12.04 -4.43 -16.84
CA ASP A 227 -12.96 -4.84 -15.78
C ASP A 227 -12.28 -4.73 -14.41
N GLY A 228 -11.02 -5.18 -14.29
CA GLY A 228 -10.24 -5.00 -13.06
C GLY A 228 -10.02 -3.53 -12.69
N LYS A 229 -9.83 -2.65 -13.68
CA LYS A 229 -9.78 -1.20 -13.46
C LYS A 229 -11.12 -0.64 -13.00
N MET A 230 -12.26 -1.14 -13.50
CA MET A 230 -13.58 -0.71 -13.06
C MET A 230 -13.81 -1.08 -11.59
N VAL A 231 -13.49 -2.32 -11.21
CA VAL A 231 -13.53 -2.74 -9.80
C VAL A 231 -12.62 -1.86 -8.94
N ARG A 232 -11.36 -1.64 -9.35
CA ARG A 232 -10.45 -0.76 -8.61
C ARG A 232 -11.01 0.64 -8.42
N ASN A 233 -11.53 1.24 -9.49
CA ASN A 233 -12.12 2.58 -9.41
C ASN A 233 -13.30 2.59 -8.42
N ARG A 234 -14.12 1.54 -8.43
CA ARG A 234 -15.23 1.39 -7.48
C ARG A 234 -14.75 1.18 -6.03
N SER A 235 -13.59 0.55 -5.83
CA SER A 235 -12.97 0.41 -4.51
C SER A 235 -12.43 1.73 -3.96
N VAL A 236 -12.09 2.70 -4.81
CA VAL A 236 -11.60 4.04 -4.43
C VAL A 236 -12.73 5.07 -4.33
N HIS A 237 -13.72 5.01 -5.22
CA HIS A 237 -14.80 5.99 -5.31
C HIS A 237 -16.10 5.46 -4.71
N TYR A 238 -16.63 6.17 -3.71
CA TYR A 238 -17.82 5.74 -2.96
C TYR A 238 -19.14 5.93 -3.72
N GLN A 239 -19.22 6.86 -4.68
CA GLN A 239 -20.48 7.22 -5.34
C GLN A 239 -21.01 6.15 -6.32
N MET A 240 -22.28 5.76 -6.15
CA MET A 240 -23.07 4.93 -7.08
C MET A 240 -24.08 5.82 -7.79
N ASP A 241 -23.61 6.58 -8.77
CA ASP A 241 -24.51 7.44 -9.54
C ASP A 241 -25.09 6.71 -10.77
N ASP A 242 -24.72 5.43 -10.97
CA ASP A 242 -25.22 4.60 -12.05
C ASP A 242 -26.49 3.85 -11.61
N PRO A 243 -27.69 4.24 -12.10
CA PRO A 243 -28.96 3.63 -11.73
C PRO A 243 -29.11 2.20 -12.28
N SER A 244 -28.23 1.74 -13.16
CA SER A 244 -28.25 0.36 -13.67
C SER A 244 -27.65 -0.65 -12.69
N ILE A 245 -26.89 -0.18 -11.68
CA ILE A 245 -26.32 -1.04 -10.64
C ILE A 245 -27.37 -1.25 -9.55
N ILE A 246 -27.99 -2.42 -9.56
CA ILE A 246 -28.96 -2.84 -8.54
C ILE A 246 -28.24 -3.71 -7.50
N PRO A 247 -28.15 -3.30 -6.23
CA PRO A 247 -27.53 -4.10 -5.18
C PRO A 247 -28.27 -5.42 -4.95
N ASP A 248 -27.51 -6.52 -4.83
CA ASP A 248 -28.01 -7.84 -4.47
C ASP A 248 -27.56 -8.20 -3.05
N PHE A 249 -28.47 -8.08 -2.09
CA PHE A 249 -28.18 -8.33 -0.66
C PHE A 249 -27.83 -9.78 -0.32
N ASN A 250 -28.03 -10.71 -1.25
CA ASN A 250 -27.67 -12.12 -1.06
C ASN A 250 -26.23 -12.42 -1.51
N LYS A 251 -25.54 -11.46 -2.11
CA LYS A 251 -24.16 -11.61 -2.60
C LYS A 251 -23.15 -10.85 -1.73
N PRO A 252 -21.89 -11.33 -1.67
CA PRO A 252 -20.80 -10.57 -1.07
C PRO A 252 -20.72 -9.14 -1.64
N MET A 253 -20.48 -8.17 -0.76
CA MET A 253 -20.45 -6.74 -1.11
C MET A 253 -21.68 -6.26 -1.93
N PHE A 254 -22.85 -6.86 -1.69
CA PHE A 254 -24.10 -6.52 -2.37
C PHE A 254 -24.06 -6.73 -3.90
N GLY A 255 -23.25 -7.68 -4.38
CA GLY A 255 -23.13 -8.00 -5.82
C GLY A 255 -22.46 -6.91 -6.66
N ILE A 256 -21.77 -5.96 -6.02
CA ILE A 256 -21.18 -4.80 -6.71
C ILE A 256 -20.12 -5.22 -7.73
N ILE A 257 -19.37 -6.28 -7.45
CA ILE A 257 -18.24 -6.72 -8.30
C ILE A 257 -18.78 -7.17 -9.64
N GLU A 258 -19.75 -8.09 -9.61
CA GLU A 258 -20.43 -8.65 -10.78
C GLU A 258 -21.15 -7.56 -11.58
N ALA A 259 -21.73 -6.56 -10.88
CA ALA A 259 -22.44 -5.46 -11.51
C ALA A 259 -21.50 -4.51 -12.27
N VAL A 260 -20.33 -4.19 -11.73
CA VAL A 260 -19.38 -3.26 -12.40
C VAL A 260 -18.43 -3.95 -13.36
N ALA A 261 -18.20 -5.25 -13.20
CA ALA A 261 -17.21 -6.00 -13.94
C ALA A 261 -17.73 -7.43 -14.19
N PRO A 262 -18.52 -7.65 -15.24
CA PRO A 262 -19.15 -8.94 -15.52
C PRO A 262 -18.16 -10.09 -15.72
N SER A 263 -16.88 -9.81 -16.01
CA SER A 263 -15.84 -10.83 -16.09
C SER A 263 -15.39 -11.39 -14.73
N PHE A 264 -15.83 -10.80 -13.62
CA PHE A 264 -15.48 -11.22 -12.27
C PHE A 264 -16.72 -11.62 -11.47
N THR A 265 -16.59 -12.70 -10.72
CA THR A 265 -17.32 -12.89 -9.47
C THR A 265 -16.44 -12.48 -8.29
N TRP A 266 -17.06 -12.24 -7.14
CA TRP A 266 -16.36 -12.08 -5.87
C TRP A 266 -15.27 -13.14 -5.65
N GLU A 267 -15.61 -14.41 -5.83
CA GLU A 267 -14.73 -15.55 -5.57
C GLU A 267 -13.55 -15.58 -6.54
N THR A 268 -13.80 -15.34 -7.83
CA THR A 268 -12.72 -15.29 -8.82
C THR A 268 -11.76 -14.13 -8.56
N LEU A 269 -12.29 -12.97 -8.16
CA LEU A 269 -11.48 -11.80 -7.83
C LEU A 269 -10.63 -12.03 -6.57
N ASP A 270 -11.22 -12.57 -5.51
CA ASP A 270 -10.49 -12.88 -4.27
C ASP A 270 -9.42 -13.95 -4.51
N THR A 271 -9.72 -14.97 -5.33
CA THR A 271 -8.76 -16.01 -5.72
C THR A 271 -7.58 -15.43 -6.49
N ASP A 272 -7.85 -14.61 -7.51
CA ASP A 272 -6.82 -13.93 -8.30
C ASP A 272 -5.96 -13.02 -7.43
N LEU A 273 -6.56 -12.27 -6.50
CA LEU A 273 -5.84 -11.42 -5.57
C LEU A 273 -4.93 -12.24 -4.66
N ARG A 274 -5.43 -13.27 -3.98
CA ARG A 274 -4.62 -14.11 -3.09
C ARG A 274 -3.44 -14.71 -3.84
N SER A 275 -3.70 -15.30 -5.01
CA SER A 275 -2.65 -15.95 -5.81
C SER A 275 -1.56 -14.98 -6.24
N VAL A 276 -1.93 -13.79 -6.72
CA VAL A 276 -0.96 -12.78 -7.17
C VAL A 276 -0.20 -12.17 -6.00
N GLU A 277 -0.88 -11.89 -4.89
CA GLU A 277 -0.26 -11.33 -3.67
C GLU A 277 0.76 -12.30 -3.07
N ASP A 278 0.44 -13.59 -2.97
CA ASP A 278 1.35 -14.62 -2.46
C ASP A 278 2.59 -14.75 -3.34
N GLN A 279 2.39 -14.89 -4.66
CA GLN A 279 3.50 -15.01 -5.62
C GLN A 279 4.41 -13.78 -5.61
N LEU A 280 3.84 -12.57 -5.60
CA LEU A 280 4.63 -11.34 -5.57
C LEU A 280 5.33 -11.13 -4.23
N ALA A 281 4.68 -11.42 -3.11
CA ALA A 281 5.31 -11.32 -1.79
C ALA A 281 6.55 -12.22 -1.70
N ASP A 282 6.45 -13.45 -2.20
CA ASP A 282 7.56 -14.40 -2.17
C ASP A 282 8.67 -14.04 -3.17
N ALA A 283 8.32 -13.64 -4.40
CA ALA A 283 9.29 -13.21 -5.40
C ALA A 283 10.02 -11.92 -5.00
N LEU A 284 9.29 -10.92 -4.50
CA LEU A 284 9.87 -9.68 -3.97
C LEU A 284 10.68 -9.96 -2.72
N GLY A 285 10.21 -10.82 -1.82
CA GLY A 285 10.91 -11.17 -0.59
C GLY A 285 12.22 -11.95 -0.83
N SER A 286 12.31 -12.74 -1.89
CA SER A 286 13.50 -13.53 -2.24
C SER A 286 14.48 -12.81 -3.15
N TRP A 287 14.07 -11.72 -3.85
CA TRP A 287 14.78 -11.16 -5.02
C TRP A 287 16.31 -11.07 -4.97
N GLY A 288 17.01 -10.91 -3.86
CA GLY A 288 18.43 -10.55 -3.85
C GLY A 288 19.02 -10.94 -2.52
N LYS A 289 18.60 -12.11 -2.07
CA LYS A 289 19.00 -12.80 -0.85
C LYS A 289 19.70 -14.08 -1.28
#